data_AF-A0A3C8CDF0-F1
#
_entry.id   AF-A0A3C8CDF0-F1
#
_cell.length_a   1.000
_cell.length_b   1.000
_cell.length_c   1.000
_cell.angle_alpha   90.00
_cell.angle_beta   90.00
_cell.angle_gamma   90.00
#
_symmetry.space_group_name_H-M   'P 1'
#
loop_
_entity.id
_entity.type
_entity.pdbx_description
1 polymer ?
#
loop_
_entity_poly.entity_id
_entity_poly.type
_entity_poly.pdbx_seq_one_letter_code
_entity_poly.pdbx_strand_id
1 'polypeptide(L)'
;SQAMIYNEVLGCCKWSGSMESMALGRPACAVIPSTLNNSTSGMSLGCTGMRTFTEISDEHILITLNCKEIDSFMANLATTISANKEMEEFYLDHKKNIKG
;
A
#
# COMPACT_ATOMS: atom_id res chain seq x y z
N SER A 1 2.88 4.42 -7.37
CA SER A 1 3.91 3.79 -6.52
C SER A 1 3.51 3.70 -5.05
N GLN A 2 2.77 4.67 -4.48
CA GLN A 2 2.47 4.74 -3.04
C GLN A 2 1.84 3.46 -2.43
N ALA A 3 0.83 2.87 -3.09
CA ALA A 3 0.20 1.63 -2.62
C ALA A 3 1.17 0.44 -2.60
N MET A 4 2.13 0.39 -3.53
CA MET A 4 3.15 -0.66 -3.60
C MET A 4 4.14 -0.50 -2.43
N ILE A 5 4.66 0.72 -2.23
CA ILE A 5 5.58 1.02 -1.11
C ILE A 5 4.91 0.70 0.22
N TYR A 6 3.64 1.06 0.39
CA TYR A 6 2.88 0.74 1.61
C TYR A 6 2.85 -0.78 1.90
N ASN A 7 2.54 -1.61 0.90
CA ASN A 7 2.53 -3.07 1.07
C ASN A 7 3.93 -3.66 1.33
N GLU A 8 4.98 -3.05 0.77
CA GLU A 8 6.36 -3.49 0.97
C GLU A 8 6.87 -3.18 2.38
N VAL A 9 6.57 -1.98 2.89
CA VAL A 9 6.89 -1.58 4.28
C VAL A 9 6.22 -2.50 5.30
N LEU A 10 5.01 -2.96 4.99
CA LEU A 10 4.27 -3.92 5.80
C LEU A 10 4.76 -5.37 5.63
N GLY A 11 5.69 -5.62 4.71
CA GLY A 11 6.22 -6.96 4.44
C GLY A 11 5.21 -7.91 3.78
N CYS A 12 4.13 -7.38 3.18
CA CYS A 12 3.12 -8.15 2.46
C CYS A 12 3.60 -8.57 1.06
N CYS A 13 4.66 -7.96 0.53
CA CYS A 13 5.25 -8.25 -0.78
C CYS A 13 6.30 -9.38 -0.74
N LYS A 14 6.06 -10.47 0.01
CA LYS A 14 7.01 -11.60 0.11
C LYS A 14 6.63 -12.71 -0.88
N TRP A 15 7.56 -13.07 -1.76
CA TRP A 15 7.38 -14.19 -2.71
C TRP A 15 7.15 -15.54 -2.03
N SER A 16 7.67 -15.71 -0.81
CA SER A 16 7.55 -16.93 0.00
C SER A 16 6.30 -16.99 0.89
N GLY A 17 5.47 -15.94 0.92
CA GLY A 17 4.28 -15.85 1.77
C GLY A 17 2.97 -16.01 0.99
N SER A 18 1.87 -16.23 1.70
CA SER A 18 0.53 -16.06 1.13
C SER A 18 0.34 -14.58 0.77
N MET A 19 -0.10 -14.31 -0.45
CA MET A 19 -0.48 -12.96 -0.87
C MET A 19 -1.86 -12.65 -0.30
N GLU A 20 -1.91 -12.38 1.01
CA GLU A 20 -3.10 -11.86 1.69
C GLU A 20 -3.35 -10.44 1.19
N SER A 21 -3.96 -10.34 0.01
CA SER A 21 -4.35 -9.07 -0.58
C SER A 21 -5.34 -8.38 0.35
N MET A 22 -4.87 -7.31 0.97
CA MET A 22 -5.63 -6.47 1.90
C MET A 22 -6.67 -5.58 1.21
N ALA A 23 -6.82 -5.67 -0.12
CA ALA A 23 -7.81 -4.91 -0.86
C ALA A 23 -9.20 -5.54 -0.71
N LEU A 24 -9.98 -5.01 0.23
CA LEU A 24 -11.35 -5.47 0.42
C LEU A 24 -12.24 -4.96 -0.71
N GLY A 25 -12.97 -5.87 -1.38
CA GLY A 25 -14.10 -5.52 -2.26
C GLY A 25 -15.37 -5.07 -1.50
N ARG A 26 -15.24 -4.80 -0.20
CA ARG A 26 -16.32 -4.36 0.69
C ARG A 26 -16.38 -2.82 0.73
N PRO A 27 -17.49 -2.23 1.22
CA PRO A 27 -17.59 -0.78 1.41
C PRO A 27 -16.37 -0.23 2.15
N ALA A 28 -15.87 0.94 1.73
CA ALA A 28 -14.64 1.49 2.29
C ALA A 28 -14.71 1.70 3.81
N CYS A 29 -15.89 1.96 4.35
CA CYS A 29 -16.11 2.03 5.79
C CYS A 29 -15.82 0.71 6.54
N ALA A 30 -15.84 -0.45 5.88
CA ALA A 30 -15.55 -1.75 6.50
C ALA A 30 -14.04 -1.99 6.71
N VAL A 31 -13.17 -1.27 6.01
CA VAL A 31 -11.71 -1.45 6.15
C VAL A 31 -11.22 -1.00 7.52
N ILE A 32 -11.82 0.06 8.09
CA ILE A 32 -11.46 0.60 9.41
C ILE A 32 -11.69 -0.42 10.53
N PRO A 33 -12.91 -0.97 10.74
CA PRO A 33 -13.11 -1.98 11.78
C PRO A 33 -12.39 -3.30 11.48
N SER A 34 -12.15 -3.65 10.22
CA SER A 34 -11.35 -4.83 9.86
C SER A 34 -9.91 -4.68 10.36
N THR A 35 -9.26 -3.54 10.08
CA THR A 35 -7.90 -3.21 10.53
C THR A 35 -7.81 -3.01 12.05
N LEU A 36 -8.89 -2.59 12.71
CA LEU A 36 -8.87 -2.50 14.17
C LEU A 36 -8.95 -3.89 14.84
N ASN A 37 -9.73 -4.81 14.29
CA ASN A 37 -10.09 -6.05 14.97
C ASN A 37 -9.27 -7.28 14.53
N ASN A 38 -8.87 -7.36 13.26
CA ASN A 38 -8.41 -8.61 12.65
C ASN A 38 -7.13 -8.50 11.83
N SER A 39 -6.59 -7.30 11.61
CA SER A 39 -5.47 -7.08 10.69
C SER A 39 -4.56 -5.97 11.20
N THR A 40 -3.29 -5.99 10.83
CA THR A 40 -2.34 -4.90 11.14
C THR A 40 -2.56 -3.69 10.22
N SER A 41 -3.15 -3.92 9.05
CA SER A 41 -3.38 -2.94 8.00
C SER A 41 -4.49 -3.41 7.06
N GLY A 42 -4.99 -2.50 6.22
CA GLY A 42 -6.08 -2.78 5.29
C GLY A 42 -6.17 -1.75 4.17
N MET A 43 -6.70 -2.15 3.01
CA MET A 43 -6.86 -1.32 1.84
C MET A 43 -8.28 -1.41 1.27
N SER A 44 -8.82 -0.30 0.78
CA SER A 44 -10.08 -0.27 0.05
C SER A 44 -10.00 0.67 -1.15
N LEU A 45 -10.57 0.24 -2.27
CA LEU A 45 -10.65 1.06 -3.48
C LEU A 45 -11.72 2.16 -3.40
N GLY A 46 -12.38 2.36 -2.25
CA GLY A 46 -13.43 3.38 -2.12
C GLY A 46 -14.75 2.92 -2.75
N CYS A 47 -15.79 2.74 -1.93
CA CYS A 47 -17.14 2.53 -2.46
C CYS A 47 -17.80 3.86 -2.82
N THR A 48 -18.84 3.83 -3.67
CA THR A 48 -19.61 5.01 -4.06
C THR A 48 -20.02 5.86 -2.86
N GLY A 49 -20.49 5.23 -1.77
CA GLY A 49 -20.88 5.95 -0.56
C GLY A 49 -19.74 6.77 0.06
N MET A 50 -18.55 6.18 0.24
CA MET A 50 -17.38 6.93 0.72
C MET A 50 -17.11 8.13 -0.18
N ARG A 51 -17.05 7.90 -1.49
CA ARG A 51 -16.70 8.92 -2.47
C ARG A 51 -17.69 10.07 -2.48
N THR A 52 -18.97 9.78 -2.37
CA THR A 52 -20.02 10.80 -2.26
C THR A 52 -19.87 11.65 -1.00
N PHE A 53 -19.50 11.07 0.15
CA PHE A 53 -19.44 11.80 1.41
C PHE A 53 -18.08 12.43 1.74
N THR A 54 -16.99 11.91 1.17
CA THR A 54 -15.63 12.44 1.41
C THR A 54 -15.09 13.22 0.23
N GLU A 55 -15.76 13.18 -0.93
CA GLU A 55 -15.32 13.82 -2.19
C GLU A 55 -13.92 13.39 -2.65
N ILE A 56 -13.47 12.21 -2.21
CA ILE A 56 -12.16 11.65 -2.56
C ILE A 56 -12.24 11.10 -3.99
N SER A 57 -11.32 11.54 -4.84
CA SER A 57 -11.20 11.15 -6.24
C SER A 57 -10.98 9.65 -6.45
N ASP A 58 -11.45 9.13 -7.59
CA ASP A 58 -11.30 7.73 -8.03
C ASP A 58 -9.85 7.28 -8.14
N GLU A 59 -8.93 8.22 -8.33
CA GLU A 59 -7.49 7.99 -8.39
C GLU A 59 -6.86 7.68 -7.01
N HIS A 60 -7.62 7.83 -5.92
CA HIS A 60 -7.16 7.56 -4.57
C HIS A 60 -7.82 6.31 -4.01
N ILE A 61 -7.03 5.60 -3.21
CA ILE A 61 -7.46 4.45 -2.42
C ILE A 61 -7.40 4.79 -0.94
N LEU A 62 -8.26 4.16 -0.15
CA LEU A 62 -8.22 4.24 1.29
C LEU A 62 -7.26 3.19 1.83
N ILE A 63 -6.34 3.63 2.68
CA ILE A 63 -5.42 2.76 3.40
C ILE A 63 -5.65 2.98 4.90
N THR A 64 -5.60 1.89 5.66
CA THR A 64 -5.69 1.92 7.12
C THR A 64 -4.51 1.16 7.71
N LEU A 65 -3.90 1.77 8.72
CA LEU A 65 -2.80 1.19 9.50
C LEU A 65 -3.25 1.15 10.96
N ASN A 66 -3.07 0.01 11.63
CA ASN A 66 -3.29 -0.05 13.07
C ASN A 66 -2.22 0.79 13.77
N CYS A 67 -2.63 1.69 14.69
CA CYS A 67 -1.71 2.62 15.36
C CYS A 67 -0.57 1.90 16.09
N LYS A 68 -0.79 0.67 16.57
CA LYS A 68 0.25 -0.15 17.22
C LYS A 68 1.44 -0.45 16.31
N GLU A 69 1.23 -0.41 15.00
CA GLU A 69 2.25 -0.73 13.99
C GLU A 69 2.97 0.53 13.47
N ILE A 70 2.60 1.73 13.94
CA ILE A 70 3.12 2.98 13.37
C ILE A 70 4.64 3.10 13.51
N ASP A 71 5.20 2.71 14.65
CA ASP A 71 6.64 2.81 14.90
C ASP A 71 7.44 1.87 13.99
N SER A 72 6.98 0.62 13.84
CA SER A 72 7.61 -0.35 12.94
C SER A 72 7.47 0.07 11.47
N PHE A 73 6.30 0.58 11.09
CA PHE A 73 6.06 1.12 9.76
C PHE A 73 7.03 2.26 9.44
N MET A 74 7.16 3.24 10.35
CA MET A 74 8.05 4.39 10.16
C MET A 74 9.52 3.99 10.09
N ALA A 75 9.95 3.01 10.90
CA ALA A 75 11.32 2.50 10.87
C ALA A 75 11.68 1.88 9.51
N ASN A 76 10.74 1.17 8.88
CA ASN A 76 10.96 0.49 7.60
C ASN A 76 10.75 1.41 6.39
N LEU A 77 9.89 2.43 6.50
CA LEU A 77 9.48 3.30 5.40
C LEU A 77 10.67 3.97 4.70
N ALA A 78 11.61 4.53 5.47
CA ALA A 78 12.76 5.23 4.91
C ALA A 78 13.65 4.29 4.07
N THR A 79 13.91 3.09 4.59
CA THR A 79 14.70 2.07 3.89
C THR A 79 14.01 1.61 2.61
N THR A 80 12.70 1.32 2.67
CA THR A 80 11.93 0.89 1.49
C THR A 80 11.87 1.96 0.41
N ILE A 81 11.69 3.24 0.79
CA ILE A 81 11.73 4.35 -0.18
C ILE A 81 13.10 4.46 -0.84
N SER A 82 14.19 4.38 -0.07
CA SER A 82 15.55 4.45 -0.61
C SER A 82 15.81 3.32 -1.60
N ALA A 83 15.48 2.08 -1.23
CA ALA A 83 15.67 0.91 -2.08
C ALA A 83 14.88 1.02 -3.39
N ASN A 84 13.60 1.44 -3.32
CA ASN A 84 12.78 1.62 -4.51
C ASN A 84 13.30 2.73 -5.43
N LYS A 85 13.86 3.81 -4.86
CA LYS A 85 14.46 4.88 -5.64
C LYS A 85 15.71 4.41 -6.38
N GLU A 86 16.60 3.69 -5.71
CA GLU A 86 17.80 3.11 -6.34
C GLU A 86 17.43 2.12 -7.45
N MET A 87 16.41 1.28 -7.23
CA MET A 87 15.88 0.38 -8.25
C MET A 87 15.29 1.13 -9.45
N GLU A 88 14.52 2.20 -9.22
CA GLU A 88 13.95 3.03 -10.29
C GLU A 88 15.07 3.66 -11.14
N GLU A 89 16.10 4.22 -10.52
CA GLU A 89 17.26 4.78 -11.21
C GLU A 89 17.97 3.74 -12.06
N PHE A 90 18.21 2.55 -11.51
CA PHE A 90 18.81 1.43 -12.24
C PHE A 90 17.95 1.01 -13.44
N TYR A 91 16.63 0.87 -13.26
CA TYR A 91 15.73 0.49 -14.36
C TYR A 91 15.62 1.56 -15.44
N LEU A 92 15.63 2.84 -15.08
CA LEU A 92 15.63 3.93 -16.04
C LEU A 92 16.92 3.97 -16.86
N ASP A 93 18.07 3.69 -16.25
CA ASP A 93 19.34 3.55 -16.97
C ASP A 93 19.33 2.33 -17.90
N HIS A 94 18.95 1.15 -17.38
CA HIS A 94 18.85 -0.06 -18.18
C HIS A 94 17.89 0.11 -19.36
N LYS A 95 16.72 0.72 -19.15
CA LYS A 95 15.73 0.99 -20.21
C LYS A 95 16.30 1.81 -21.37
N LYS A 96 17.20 2.76 -21.11
CA LYS A 96 17.87 3.55 -22.17
C LYS A 96 18.86 2.71 -22.97
N ASN A 97 19.47 1.73 -22.32
CA ASN A 97 20.53 0.89 -22.88
C ASN A 97 19.99 -0.39 -23.56
N ILE A 98 18.71 -0.73 -23.35
CA ILE A 98 18.02 -1.78 -24.10
C ILE A 98 17.78 -1.28 -25.52
N LYS A 99 18.62 -1.73 -26.46
CA LYS A 99 18.34 -1.62 -27.91
C LYS A 99 17.52 -2.84 -28.33
N GLY A 100 16.36 -2.57 -28.93
CA GLY A 100 15.62 -3.56 -29.73
C GLY A 100 16.33 -3.83 -31.05
#